data_AF-A0A3B0YC47-F1
#
_entry.id   AF-A0A3B0YC47-F1
#
_cell.length_a   1.000
_cell.length_b   1.000
_cell.length_c   1.000
_cell.angle_alpha   90.00
_cell.angle_beta   90.00
_cell.angle_gamma   90.00
#
_symmetry.space_group_name_H-M   'P 1'
#
loop_
_entity.id
_entity.type
_entity.pdbx_description
1 polymer ?
#
loop_
_entity_poly.entity_id
_entity_poly.type
_entity_poly.pdbx_seq_one_letter_code
_entity_poly.pdbx_strand_id
1 'polypeptide(L)' 'MSNVVPFKKPKAAKKHKGNTLCKQGFHKWAIVDTPFDSRQGRLVTRYRCRRCGEEKTEARSP' A
#
# COMPACT_ATOMS: atom_id res chain seq x y z
N MET A 1 -5.27 3.09 -34.08
CA MET A 1 -4.39 2.39 -33.13
C MET A 1 -5.14 1.17 -32.60
N SER A 2 -4.77 -0.04 -33.03
CA SER A 2 -5.40 -1.27 -32.53
C SER A 2 -4.91 -1.58 -31.12
N ASN A 3 -5.82 -1.60 -30.16
CA ASN A 3 -5.53 -1.98 -28.78
C ASN A 3 -5.66 -3.50 -28.64
N VAL A 4 -4.56 -4.22 -28.87
CA VAL A 4 -4.53 -5.69 -28.77
C VAL A 4 -4.54 -6.07 -27.29
N VAL A 5 -5.70 -6.48 -26.79
CA VAL A 5 -5.83 -7.00 -25.41
C VAL A 5 -5.32 -8.44 -25.37
N PRO A 6 -4.35 -8.78 -24.51
CA PRO A 6 -3.85 -10.15 -24.43
C PRO A 6 -4.90 -11.09 -23.82
N PHE A 7 -5.34 -12.10 -24.59
CA PHE A 7 -6.29 -13.14 -24.15
C PHE A 7 -5.71 -14.11 -23.09
N LYS A 8 -4.41 -14.03 -22.81
CA LYS A 8 -3.75 -14.95 -21.88
C LYS A 8 -3.96 -14.47 -20.44
N LYS A 9 -4.54 -15.34 -19.60
CA LYS A 9 -4.67 -15.08 -18.15
C LYS A 9 -3.32 -14.62 -17.58
N PRO A 10 -3.26 -13.45 -16.90
CA PRO A 10 -2.02 -12.96 -16.33
C PRO A 10 -1.48 -13.99 -15.33
N LYS A 11 -0.23 -14.43 -15.55
CA LYS A 11 0.45 -15.42 -14.68
C LYS A 11 0.35 -14.96 -13.22
N ALA A 12 0.09 -15.89 -12.29
CA ALA A 12 0.07 -15.62 -10.84
C ALA A 12 1.37 -14.92 -10.37
N ALA A 13 2.49 -15.24 -11.00
CA ALA A 13 3.77 -14.57 -10.79
C ALA A 13 3.72 -13.04 -11.06
N LYS A 14 2.94 -12.56 -12.03
CA LYS A 14 2.75 -11.11 -12.24
C LYS A 14 1.89 -10.48 -11.14
N LYS A 15 0.88 -11.20 -10.64
CA LYS A 15 0.00 -10.73 -9.54
C LYS A 15 0.72 -10.66 -8.19
N HIS A 16 1.67 -11.56 -7.94
CA HIS A 16 2.36 -11.66 -6.65
C HIS A 16 3.83 -11.23 -6.70
N LYS A 17 4.31 -10.70 -7.83
CA LYS A 17 5.68 -10.18 -7.97
C LYS A 17 5.90 -9.05 -6.95
N GLY A 18 6.79 -9.30 -5.98
CA GLY A 18 7.14 -8.33 -4.94
C GLY A 18 6.28 -8.37 -3.67
N ASN A 19 5.27 -9.26 -3.59
CA ASN A 19 4.39 -9.37 -2.43
C ASN A 19 4.88 -10.39 -1.38
N THR A 20 5.89 -11.20 -1.70
CA THR A 20 6.51 -12.18 -0.78
C THR A 20 7.12 -11.51 0.44
N LEU A 21 7.85 -10.40 0.26
CA LEU A 21 8.44 -9.64 1.37
C LEU A 21 7.37 -9.04 2.29
N CYS A 22 6.27 -8.55 1.72
CA CYS A 22 5.16 -8.00 2.50
C CYS A 22 4.46 -9.07 3.34
N LYS A 23 4.28 -10.28 2.80
CA LYS A 23 3.71 -11.41 3.57
C LYS A 23 4.55 -11.81 4.78
N GLN A 24 5.85 -11.51 4.77
CA GLN A 24 6.76 -11.75 5.90
C GLN A 24 6.88 -10.54 6.85
N GLY A 25 6.10 -9.47 6.63
CA GLY A 25 6.12 -8.25 7.46
C GLY A 25 7.09 -7.17 6.97
N PHE A 26 7.83 -7.39 5.88
CA PHE A 26 8.77 -6.40 5.31
C PHE A 26 8.05 -5.47 4.32
N HIS A 27 7.24 -4.56 4.89
CA HIS A 27 6.51 -3.56 4.12
C HIS A 27 7.40 -2.37 3.72
N LYS A 28 7.22 -1.88 2.50
CA LYS A 28 7.82 -0.62 2.05
C LYS A 28 6.80 0.50 2.23
N TRP A 29 6.73 1.02 3.45
CA TRP A 29 5.82 2.10 3.83
C TRP A 29 6.16 3.40 3.09
N ALA A 30 5.14 4.06 2.57
CA ALA A 30 5.22 5.42 2.05
C ALA A 30 4.11 6.25 2.68
N ILE A 31 4.42 7.50 3.03
CA ILE A 31 3.42 8.42 3.56
C ILE A 31 2.47 8.79 2.42
N VAL A 32 1.17 8.62 2.66
CA VAL A 32 0.12 9.02 1.71
C VAL A 32 -0.47 10.35 2.11
N ASP A 33 -0.83 10.48 3.38
CA ASP A 33 -1.54 11.65 3.90
C ASP A 33 -1.35 11.79 5.42
N THR A 34 -1.58 12.99 5.92
CA THR A 34 -1.51 13.32 7.35
C THR A 34 -2.79 14.02 7.82
N PRO A 35 -3.94 13.32 7.89
CA PRO A 35 -5.19 13.94 8.31
C PRO A 35 -5.20 14.23 9.82
N PHE A 36 -6.04 15.17 10.22
CA PHE A 36 -6.35 15.43 11.62
C PHE A 36 -7.42 14.44 12.09
N ASP A 37 -7.09 13.62 13.09
CA ASP A 37 -8.04 12.69 13.71
C ASP A 37 -8.88 13.46 14.75
N SER A 38 -10.15 13.68 14.44
CA SER A 38 -11.09 14.42 15.30
C SER A 38 -11.42 13.69 16.61
N ARG A 39 -11.22 12.37 16.69
CA ARG A 39 -11.44 11.60 17.92
C ARG A 39 -10.23 11.68 18.84
N GLN A 40 -9.02 11.67 18.27
CA GLN A 40 -7.78 11.78 19.04
C GLN A 40 -7.30 13.22 19.26
N GLY A 41 -7.89 14.19 18.55
CA GLY A 41 -7.51 15.60 18.65
C GLY A 41 -6.10 15.91 18.13
N ARG A 42 -5.55 15.09 17.21
CA ARG A 42 -4.17 15.23 16.73
C ARG A 42 -4.00 14.77 15.27
N LEU A 43 -2.91 15.23 14.65
CA LEU A 43 -2.50 14.77 13.32
C LEU A 43 -2.03 13.32 13.37
N VAL A 44 -2.59 12.49 12.49
CA VAL A 44 -2.19 11.10 12.32
C VAL A 44 -1.54 10.94 10.95
N THR A 45 -0.47 10.14 10.86
CA THR A 45 0.21 9.88 9.59
C THR A 45 -0.30 8.56 9.02
N ARG A 46 -0.87 8.60 7.82
CA ARG A 46 -1.27 7.42 7.06
C ARG A 46 -0.14 6.98 6.16
N TYR A 47 0.28 5.75 6.35
CA TYR A 47 1.26 5.05 5.54
C TYR A 47 0.55 4.03 4.66
N ARG A 48 1.04 3.87 3.44
CA ARG A 48 0.62 2.81 2.52
C ARG A 48 1.82 2.09 1.96
N CYS A 49 1.77 0.77 1.95
CA CYS A 49 2.83 -0.04 1.38
C CYS A 49 2.81 0.09 -0.14
N ARG A 50 3.94 0.51 -0.75
CA ARG A 50 4.04 0.66 -2.22
C ARG A 50 3.99 -0.66 -2.98
N ARG A 51 4.16 -1.81 -2.29
CA ARG A 51 4.18 -3.16 -2.89
C ARG A 51 2.81 -3.83 -2.81
N CYS A 52 2.25 -3.93 -1.61
CA CYS A 52 1.01 -4.66 -1.36
C CYS A 52 -0.24 -3.77 -1.23
N GLY A 53 -0.05 -2.46 -1.02
CA GLY A 53 -1.15 -1.53 -0.82
C GLY A 53 -1.74 -1.49 0.58
N GLU A 54 -1.23 -2.29 1.52
CA GLU A 54 -1.60 -2.29 2.94
C GLU A 54 -1.48 -0.89 3.54
N GLU A 55 -2.41 -0.52 4.42
CA GLU A 55 -2.47 0.79 5.05
C GLU A 55 -2.18 0.67 6.55
N LYS A 56 -1.36 1.58 7.07
CA LYS A 56 -1.02 1.69 8.49
C LYS A 56 -1.20 3.15 8.90
N THR A 57 -1.91 3.39 9.99
CA THR A 57 -2.03 4.73 10.58
C THR A 57 -1.20 4.78 11.86
N GLU A 58 -0.29 5.74 11.96
CA GLU A 58 0.50 5.95 13.17
C GLU A 58 0.20 7.35 13.72
N ALA A 59 -0.19 7.39 14.99
CA ALA A 59 -0.33 8.64 15.69
C ALA A 59 1.04 9.03 16.26
N ARG A 60 1.58 10.19 15.84
CA ARG A 60 2.74 10.75 16.53
C ARG A 60 2.27 11.18 17.92
N SER A 61 2.76 10.50 18.95
CA SER A 61 2.69 11.06 20.29
C SER A 61 3.74 12.16 20.39
N PRO A 62 3.41 13.34 20.95
CA PRO A 62 4.40 14.35 21.29
C PRO A 62 5.33 13.86 22.40
#